data_AF-A0A1I5K6G8-F1
#
_entry.id   AF-A0A1I5K6G8-F1
#
_cell.length_a   1.000
_cell.length_b   1.000
_cell.length_c   1.000
_cell.angle_alpha   90.00
_cell.angle_beta   90.00
_cell.angle_gamma   90.00
#
_symmetry.space_group_name_H-M   'P 1'
#
loop_
_entity.id
_entity.type
_entity.pdbx_description
1 polymer ?
#
loop_
_entity_poly.entity_id
_entity_poly.type
_entity_poly.pdbx_seq_one_letter_code
_entity_poly.pdbx_strand_id
1 'polypeptide(L)' 'MSNKLNVKKRYIVPAAFFSLYLLNVVYTKIQLVSGETSIIRVNDVGEFILLILTALTFVVAMLLAEKDASGHSAE' A
#
# COMPACT_ATOMS: atom_id res chain seq x y z
N MET A 1 -22.95 0.13 -12.43
CA MET A 1 -21.57 0.62 -12.70
C MET A 1 -20.95 1.43 -11.53
N SER A 2 -21.74 1.96 -10.59
CA SER A 2 -21.25 2.77 -9.44
C SER A 2 -20.39 2.00 -8.42
N ASN A 3 -20.67 0.70 -8.19
CA ASN A 3 -20.06 -0.06 -7.08
C ASN A 3 -18.56 -0.41 -7.30
N LYS A 4 -18.16 -0.77 -8.53
CA LYS A 4 -16.74 -1.08 -8.85
C LYS A 4 -15.81 0.12 -8.62
N LEU A 5 -16.31 1.34 -8.84
CA LEU A 5 -15.56 2.58 -8.59
C LEU A 5 -15.34 2.81 -7.09
N ASN A 6 -16.32 2.48 -6.26
CA ASN A 6 -16.23 2.66 -4.80
C ASN A 6 -15.30 1.62 -4.15
N VAL A 7 -15.32 0.38 -4.65
CA VAL A 7 -14.36 -0.67 -4.24
C VAL A 7 -12.93 -0.29 -4.63
N LYS A 8 -12.71 0.16 -5.88
CA LYS A 8 -11.36 0.60 -6.34
C LYS A 8 -10.80 1.75 -5.52
N LYS A 9 -11.63 2.70 -5.07
CA LYS A 9 -11.19 3.85 -4.29
C LYS A 9 -10.66 3.48 -2.90
N ARG A 10 -11.16 2.41 -2.27
CA ARG A 10 -10.76 1.98 -0.92
C ARG A 10 -9.32 1.49 -0.87
N TYR A 11 -8.84 0.90 -1.96
CA TYR A 11 -7.48 0.36 -2.03
C TYR A 11 -6.44 1.40 -2.46
N ILE A 12 -6.83 2.65 -2.76
CA ILE A 12 -5.89 3.69 -3.20
C ILE A 12 -4.84 3.97 -2.11
N VAL A 13 -5.26 4.13 -0.86
CA VAL A 13 -4.36 4.44 0.25
C VAL A 13 -3.36 3.31 0.55
N PRO A 14 -3.78 2.05 0.76
CA PRO A 14 -2.82 0.96 0.96
C PRO A 14 -1.93 0.74 -0.28
N ALA A 15 -2.47 0.89 -1.50
CA ALA A 15 -1.67 0.78 -2.71
C ALA A 15 -0.61 1.89 -2.80
N ALA A 16 -0.93 3.12 -2.36
CA ALA A 16 0.03 4.23 -2.34
C ALA A 16 1.18 3.94 -1.37
N PHE A 17 0.89 3.53 -0.13
CA PHE A 17 1.94 3.17 0.83
C PHE A 17 2.79 2.00 0.36
N PHE A 18 2.16 0.95 -0.19
CA PHE A 18 2.87 -0.18 -0.76
C PHE A 18 3.77 0.23 -1.94
N SER A 19 3.26 1.11 -2.81
CA SER A 19 4.03 1.62 -3.96
C SER A 19 5.23 2.44 -3.52
N LEU A 20 5.10 3.27 -2.47
CA LEU A 20 6.22 4.01 -1.89
C LEU A 20 7.29 3.05 -1.34
N TYR A 21 6.87 2.01 -0.61
CA TYR A 21 7.79 0.97 -0.14
C TYR A 21 8.48 0.26 -1.30
N LEU A 22 7.73 -0.18 -2.31
CA LEU A 22 8.26 -0.88 -3.48
C LEU A 22 9.27 -0.01 -4.25
N LEU A 23 8.93 1.27 -4.47
CA LEU A 23 9.83 2.22 -5.12
C LEU A 23 11.12 2.42 -4.31
N ASN A 24 11.04 2.54 -2.99
CA ASN A 24 12.23 2.63 -2.13
C ASN A 24 13.14 1.40 -2.30
N VAL A 25 12.57 0.19 -2.27
CA VAL A 25 13.33 -1.07 -2.43
C VAL A 25 13.95 -1.18 -3.82
N VAL A 26 13.17 -0.94 -4.87
CA VAL A 26 13.64 -1.03 -6.26
C VAL A 26 14.72 0.02 -6.53
N TYR A 27 14.49 1.27 -6.10
CA TYR A 27 15.43 2.36 -6.29
C TYR A 27 16.75 2.09 -5.56
N THR A 28 16.70 1.64 -4.30
CA THR A 28 17.90 1.24 -3.54
C THR A 28 18.65 0.11 -4.25
N LYS A 29 17.93 -0.89 -4.77
CA LYS A 29 18.53 -1.99 -5.53
C LYS A 29 19.24 -1.48 -6.79
N ILE A 30 18.64 -0.52 -7.51
CA ILE A 30 19.25 0.09 -8.70
C ILE A 30 20.53 0.82 -8.32
N GLN A 31 20.53 1.66 -7.29
CA GLN A 31 21.74 2.39 -6.84
C GLN A 31 22.90 1.45 -6.51
N LEU A 32 22.60 0.34 -5.81
CA LEU A 32 23.59 -0.70 -5.47
C LEU A 32 24.20 -1.36 -6.70
N VAL A 33 23.41 -1.62 -7.74
CA VAL A 33 23.87 -2.24 -8.99
C VAL A 33 24.63 -1.23 -9.87
N SER A 34 24.24 0.05 -9.82
CA SER A 34 24.90 1.15 -10.53
C SER A 34 26.27 1.53 -9.96
N GLY A 35 26.64 1.02 -8.79
CA GLY A 35 27.89 1.37 -8.10
C GLY A 35 27.89 2.78 -7.52
N GLU A 36 26.72 3.39 -7.29
CA GLU A 36 26.64 4.68 -6.59
C GLU A 36 27.14 4.54 -5.15
N THR A 37 28.01 5.46 -4.73
CA THR A 37 28.62 5.44 -3.39
C THR A 37 27.75 6.11 -2.33
N SER A 38 26.80 6.96 -2.75
CA SER A 38 25.88 7.67 -1.87
C SER A 38 24.48 7.08 -2.00
N ILE A 39 24.10 6.23 -1.06
CA ILE A 39 22.78 5.57 -1.09
C ILE A 39 21.71 6.46 -0.46
N ILE A 40 20.73 6.86 -1.25
CA ILE A 40 19.53 7.56 -0.76
C ILE A 40 18.42 6.52 -0.60
N ARG A 41 18.12 6.16 0.65
CA ARG A 41 17.02 5.25 1.00
C ARG A 41 16.28 5.69 2.25
N VAL A 42 15.02 5.26 2.37
CA VAL A 42 14.31 5.23 3.65
C VAL A 42 15.01 4.22 4.55
N ASN A 43 15.23 4.59 5.82
CA ASN A 43 15.87 3.70 6.79
C ASN A 43 14.93 2.57 7.25
N ASP A 44 15.46 1.61 7.98
CA ASP A 44 14.72 0.40 8.38
C ASP A 44 13.45 0.74 9.21
N VAL A 45 13.51 1.78 10.05
CA VAL A 45 12.35 2.27 10.80
C VAL A 45 11.27 2.83 9.88
N GLY A 46 11.65 3.62 8.88
CA GLY A 46 10.71 4.17 7.90
C GLY A 46 10.10 3.10 6.99
N GLU A 47 10.89 2.10 6.58
CA GLU A 47 10.39 0.93 5.84
C GLU A 47 9.36 0.15 6.67
N PHE A 48 9.65 -0.09 7.95
CA PHE A 48 8.73 -0.74 8.88
C PHE A 48 7.42 0.05 9.01
N ILE A 49 7.49 1.37 9.17
CA ILE A 49 6.30 2.24 9.25
C ILE A 49 5.50 2.20 7.95
N LEU A 50 6.15 2.24 6.78
CA LEU A 50 5.44 2.14 5.50
C LEU A 50 4.68 0.81 5.37
N LEU A 51 5.30 -0.29 5.77
CA LEU A 51 4.68 -1.61 5.75
C LEU A 51 3.54 -1.73 6.76
N ILE A 52 3.69 -1.20 7.98
CA ILE A 52 2.64 -1.24 8.98
C ILE A 52 1.42 -0.41 8.55
N LEU A 53 1.64 0.77 7.97
CA LEU A 53 0.58 1.61 7.43
C LEU A 53 -0.12 0.95 6.24
N THR A 54 0.64 0.30 5.37
CA THR A 54 0.09 -0.50 4.25
C THR A 54 -0.84 -1.59 4.79
N ALA A 55 -0.38 -2.38 5.76
CA ALA A 55 -1.15 -3.48 6.33
C ALA A 55 -2.44 -2.98 7.02
N LEU A 56 -2.33 -1.97 7.88
CA LEU A 56 -3.47 -1.42 8.61
C LEU A 56 -4.52 -0.83 7.67
N THR A 57 -4.10 -0.01 6.71
CA THR A 57 -5.03 0.61 5.75
C THR A 57 -5.66 -0.41 4.81
N PHE A 58 -4.94 -1.49 4.48
CA PHE A 58 -5.50 -2.60 3.71
C PHE A 58 -6.55 -3.37 4.50
N VAL A 59 -6.29 -3.70 5.76
CA VAL A 59 -7.27 -4.38 6.64
C VAL A 59 -8.54 -3.54 6.77
N VAL A 60 -8.41 -2.24 7.02
CA VAL A 60 -9.57 -1.34 7.08
C VAL A 60 -10.34 -1.32 5.75
N ALA A 61 -9.64 -1.24 4.61
CA ALA A 61 -10.28 -1.28 3.30
C ALA A 61 -11.06 -2.59 3.06
N MET A 62 -10.50 -3.73 3.48
CA MET A 62 -11.15 -5.04 3.40
C MET A 62 -12.38 -5.13 4.30
N LEU A 63 -12.29 -4.75 5.57
CA LEU A 63 -13.43 -4.75 6.49
C LEU A 63 -14.58 -3.88 5.99
N LEU A 64 -14.28 -2.72 5.39
CA LEU A 64 -15.29 -1.87 4.76
C LEU A 64 -15.92 -2.53 3.53
N ALA A 65 -15.12 -3.22 2.71
CA ALA A 65 -15.63 -3.98 1.57
C ALA A 65 -16.54 -5.14 2.00
N GLU A 66 -16.15 -5.89 3.04
CA GLU A 66 -16.94 -6.99 3.61
C GLU A 66 -18.25 -6.51 4.23
N LYS A 67 -18.21 -5.41 4.99
CA LYS A 67 -19.41 -4.80 5.59
C LYS A 67 -20.44 -4.44 4.52
N ASP A 68 -20.01 -3.81 3.43
CA ASP A 68 -20.92 -3.40 2.37
C ASP A 68 -21.45 -4.59 1.55
N ALA A 69 -20.64 -5.64 1.36
CA ALA A 69 -21.10 -6.89 0.76
C ALA A 69 -22.14 -7.61 1.64
N SER A 70 -21.92 -7.64 2.95
CA SER A 70 -22.80 -8.29 3.92
C SER A 70 -24.14 -7.57 4.07
N GLY A 71 -24.13 -6.23 4.08
CA GLY A 71 -25.36 -5.44 4.13
C GLY A 71 -26.26 -5.62 2.90
N HIS A 72 -25.68 -5.94 1.74
CA HIS A 72 -26.43 -6.16 0.51
C HIS A 72 -26.96 -7.59 0.35
N SER A 73 -26.51 -8.53 1.18
CA SER A 73 -27.01 -9.92 1.17
C SER A 73 -28.20 -10.13 2.13
N ALA A 74 -28.53 -9.11 2.93
CA ALA A 74 -29.65 -9.10 3.87
C ALA A 74 -30.86 -8.29 3.37
N GLU A 75 -30.74 -7.64 2.20
CA GLU A 75 -31.84 -7.07 1.39
C GLU A 75 -32.19 -8.03 0.24
#